data_AF-A0A9P8S413-F1
#
_entry.id   AF-A0A9P8S413-F1
#
_cell.length_a   1.000
_cell.length_b   1.000
_cell.length_c   1.000
_cell.angle_alpha   90.00
_cell.angle_beta   90.00
_cell.angle_gamma   90.00
#
_symmetry.space_group_name_H-M   'P 1'
#
loop_
_entity.id
_entity.type
_entity.pdbx_description
1 polymer ?
#
loop_
_entity_poly.entity_id
_entity_poly.type
_entity_poly.pdbx_seq_one_letter_code
_entity_poly.pdbx_strand_id
1 'polypeptide(L)'
;MPSLYSDGSRIQVVNVVESDVNLRGFPLSGLRVAKAPSAIFPICREINEYTAKFRDEHPDKIGFLATLPPLDPPEACINEIRSALSQLHADGVIIFSSYAQRYLGHKAFRAVWEELNRCRAAEPIHPGFEGMAPIEEPSLMAPPIIDWTHETTRTAVHLVTTNVVKDFPDVKIILSHAGGTLPYVVHREANLCCRLRIVDKTEEEFIEEARTFYIDVAFSANDLQLKLLKTFAKPGHVLFGSYYPWEQPDLPWQIRCF
;
A
#
# COMPACT_ATOMS: atom_id res chain seq x y z
N MET A 1 -12.15 14.33 3.81
CA MET A 1 -10.68 14.37 3.76
C MET A 1 -10.29 15.48 2.80
N PRO A 2 -9.54 16.50 3.24
CA PRO A 2 -8.85 17.38 2.33
C PRO A 2 -7.88 16.55 1.49
N SER A 3 -7.64 17.00 0.28
CA SER A 3 -7.00 16.23 -0.75
C SER A 3 -5.51 16.03 -0.51
N LEU A 4 -5.12 14.84 -0.08
CA LEU A 4 -3.72 14.39 -0.08
C LEU A 4 -3.04 14.50 -1.46
N TYR A 5 -3.81 14.68 -2.53
CA TYR A 5 -3.33 14.60 -3.91
C TYR A 5 -3.97 15.60 -4.90
N SER A 6 -4.77 16.59 -4.48
CA SER A 6 -5.57 17.41 -5.43
C SER A 6 -5.32 18.91 -5.42
N ASP A 7 -4.31 19.41 -4.70
CA ASP A 7 -3.82 20.75 -4.97
C ASP A 7 -2.29 20.73 -4.93
N GLY A 8 -1.64 21.51 -5.79
CA GLY A 8 -0.19 21.55 -5.92
C GLY A 8 0.57 22.09 -4.71
N SER A 9 -0.05 22.18 -3.52
CA SER A 9 0.69 22.31 -2.26
C SER A 9 1.40 20.99 -1.98
N ARG A 10 2.73 21.07 -1.82
CA ARG A 10 3.58 19.91 -1.61
C ARG A 10 3.41 19.38 -0.18
N ILE A 11 2.30 18.69 0.09
CA ILE A 11 2.17 17.86 1.28
C ILE A 11 2.99 16.59 1.03
N GLN A 12 4.18 16.51 1.62
CA GLN A 12 4.92 15.26 1.69
C GLN A 12 4.24 14.37 2.72
N VAL A 13 3.63 13.29 2.25
CA VAL A 13 3.15 12.25 3.15
C VAL A 13 4.34 11.40 3.54
N VAL A 14 4.79 11.56 4.78
CA VAL A 14 5.97 10.85 5.28
C VAL A 14 5.50 9.64 6.07
N ASN A 15 6.09 8.50 5.77
CA ASN A 15 6.15 7.39 6.71
C ASN A 15 7.57 7.36 7.28
N VAL A 16 7.70 7.59 8.59
CA VAL A 16 9.00 7.56 9.29
C VAL A 16 9.68 6.19 9.13
N VAL A 17 8.91 5.14 8.87
CA VAL A 17 9.48 3.81 8.69
C VAL A 17 10.16 3.61 7.33
N GLU A 18 9.85 4.44 6.33
CA GLU A 18 10.61 4.48 5.07
C GLU A 18 11.79 5.46 5.13
N SER A 19 11.72 6.47 6.00
CA SER A 19 12.68 7.59 6.02
C SER A 19 13.78 7.52 7.08
N ASP A 20 13.61 6.80 8.20
CA ASP A 20 14.59 6.75 9.31
C ASP A 20 15.43 5.45 9.40
N VAL A 21 15.43 4.62 8.36
CA VAL A 21 16.24 3.38 8.31
C VAL A 21 17.71 3.63 7.91
N ASN A 22 18.11 4.89 7.79
CA ASN A 22 19.41 5.27 7.23
C ASN A 22 20.61 5.22 8.21
N LEU A 23 20.46 4.66 9.41
CA LEU A 23 21.60 4.48 10.33
C LEU A 23 21.91 3.05 10.75
N ARG A 24 21.03 2.05 10.54
CA ARG A 24 21.29 0.65 10.97
C ARG A 24 20.68 -0.48 10.11
N GLY A 25 20.23 -0.23 8.89
CA GLY A 25 19.98 -1.31 7.91
C GLY A 25 18.83 -2.28 8.24
N PHE A 26 17.77 -1.82 8.92
CA PHE A 26 16.57 -2.63 9.16
C PHE A 26 15.32 -1.91 8.64
N PRO A 27 14.77 -2.27 7.47
CA PRO A 27 13.42 -1.87 7.08
C PRO A 27 12.40 -2.41 8.08
N LEU A 28 11.12 -2.06 8.00
CA LEU A 28 10.06 -2.69 8.81
C LEU A 28 10.05 -4.23 8.68
N SER A 29 10.58 -4.79 7.57
CA SER A 29 10.89 -6.22 7.46
C SER A 29 11.81 -6.70 8.59
N GLY A 30 12.77 -5.89 8.99
CA GLY A 30 13.64 -6.07 10.14
C GLY A 30 12.96 -6.01 11.51
N LEU A 31 11.98 -5.12 11.69
CA LEU A 31 11.19 -5.07 12.93
C LEU A 31 10.33 -6.34 13.10
N ARG A 32 9.89 -6.93 11.97
CA ARG A 32 9.12 -8.18 11.91
C ARG A 32 9.97 -9.43 12.16
N VAL A 33 11.25 -9.43 11.77
CA VAL A 33 12.13 -10.62 11.81
C VAL A 33 12.65 -10.95 13.23
N ALA A 34 12.55 -10.04 14.21
CA ALA A 34 13.26 -10.21 15.49
C ALA A 34 12.41 -10.15 16.78
N LYS A 35 11.10 -9.87 16.74
CA LYS A 35 10.29 -9.67 17.96
C LYS A 35 8.94 -10.37 17.93
N ALA A 36 8.49 -10.86 19.09
CA ALA A 36 7.15 -11.41 19.26
C ALA A 36 6.08 -10.34 18.94
N PRO A 37 4.90 -10.71 18.41
CA PRO A 37 3.84 -9.75 18.03
C PRO A 37 3.48 -8.74 19.13
N SER A 38 3.48 -9.18 20.39
CA SER A 38 3.21 -8.33 21.56
C SER A 38 4.20 -7.18 21.75
N ALA A 39 5.45 -7.35 21.31
CA ALA A 39 6.49 -6.33 21.40
C ALA A 39 6.47 -5.33 20.23
N ILE A 40 5.68 -5.59 19.18
CA ILE A 40 5.54 -4.70 18.02
C ILE A 40 4.50 -3.60 18.31
N PHE A 41 3.42 -3.91 19.05
CA PHE A 41 2.34 -2.95 19.32
C PHE A 41 2.82 -1.62 19.92
N PRO A 42 3.63 -1.60 21.00
CA PRO A 42 4.07 -0.33 21.60
C PRO A 42 4.97 0.46 20.66
N ILE A 43 5.72 -0.22 19.79
CA ILE A 43 6.62 0.43 18.84
C ILE A 43 5.83 1.14 17.75
N CYS A 44 4.77 0.52 17.21
CA CYS A 44 3.88 1.19 16.25
C CYS A 44 3.28 2.46 16.84
N ARG A 45 2.82 2.40 18.10
CA ARG A 45 2.29 3.57 18.80
C ARG A 45 3.32 4.68 18.94
N GLU A 46 4.53 4.36 19.40
CA GLU A 46 5.62 5.32 19.58
C GLU A 46 6.00 5.99 18.25
N ILE A 47 6.10 5.21 17.17
CA ILE A 47 6.37 5.73 15.82
C ILE A 47 5.25 6.68 15.38
N ASN A 48 3.98 6.30 15.58
CA ASN A 48 2.83 7.11 15.18
C ASN A 48 2.76 8.42 15.98
N GLU A 49 2.99 8.38 17.30
CA GLU A 49 3.03 9.58 18.15
C GLU A 49 4.18 10.51 17.78
N TYR A 50 5.37 9.96 17.52
CA TYR A 50 6.51 10.74 17.03
C TYR A 50 6.21 11.39 15.68
N THR A 51 5.67 10.62 14.73
CA THR A 51 5.36 11.12 13.38
C THR A 51 4.26 12.18 13.42
N ALA A 52 3.24 12.00 14.25
CA ALA A 52 2.19 12.98 14.47
C ALA A 52 2.76 14.30 15.02
N LYS A 53 3.67 14.22 16.01
CA LYS A 53 4.36 15.41 16.52
C LYS A 53 5.17 16.11 15.44
N PHE A 54 5.92 15.36 14.63
CA PHE A 54 6.70 15.93 13.54
C PHE A 54 5.81 16.60 12.47
N ARG A 55 4.67 15.98 12.16
CA ARG A 55 3.63 16.58 11.30
C ARG A 55 3.12 17.89 11.91
N ASP A 56 2.83 17.93 13.20
CA ASP A 56 2.31 19.12 13.90
C ASP A 56 3.32 20.28 13.93
N GLU A 57 4.62 20.01 13.83
CA GLU A 57 5.67 21.01 13.65
C GLU A 57 5.71 21.59 12.20
N HIS A 58 5.11 20.88 11.24
CA HIS A 58 5.11 21.20 9.81
C HIS A 58 3.76 20.96 9.09
N PRO A 59 2.62 21.47 9.61
CA PRO A 59 1.29 21.03 9.21
C PRO A 59 0.91 21.35 7.75
N ASP A 60 1.49 22.41 7.17
CA ASP A 60 1.23 22.81 5.77
C ASP A 60 2.15 22.09 4.75
N LYS A 61 3.05 21.23 5.22
CA LYS A 61 4.08 20.59 4.39
C LYS A 61 4.12 19.07 4.54
N ILE A 62 3.69 18.56 5.69
CA ILE A 62 3.82 17.15 6.03
C ILE A 62 2.45 16.61 6.36
N GLY A 63 2.12 15.47 5.75
CA GLY A 63 1.06 14.57 6.21
C GLY A 63 1.71 13.28 6.69
N PHE A 64 0.94 12.39 7.29
CA PHE A 64 1.48 11.08 7.68
C PHE A 64 0.47 9.95 7.62
N LEU A 65 1.01 8.76 7.34
CA LEU A 65 0.29 7.50 7.39
C LEU A 65 0.72 6.73 8.61
N ALA A 66 -0.26 6.25 9.37
CA ALA A 66 0.03 5.48 10.57
C ALA A 66 0.55 4.08 10.23
N THR A 67 1.61 3.68 10.91
CA THR A 67 2.11 2.31 10.88
C THR A 67 1.23 1.44 11.76
N LEU A 68 0.79 0.30 11.22
CA LEU A 68 -0.04 -0.64 11.94
C LEU A 68 0.76 -1.83 12.46
N PRO A 69 0.34 -2.41 13.60
CA PRO A 69 0.88 -3.67 14.07
C PRO A 69 0.39 -4.84 13.20
N PRO A 70 0.76 -6.11 13.50
CA PRO A 70 0.23 -7.26 12.77
C PRO A 70 -1.30 -7.26 12.72
N LEU A 71 -1.87 -7.63 11.57
CA LEU A 71 -3.32 -7.62 11.33
C LEU A 71 -4.07 -8.80 11.99
N ASP A 72 -3.34 -9.78 12.49
CA ASP A 72 -3.85 -10.99 13.15
C ASP A 72 -2.96 -11.31 14.37
N PRO A 73 -3.52 -11.39 15.60
CA PRO A 73 -4.92 -11.14 15.94
C PRO A 73 -5.31 -9.65 15.81
N PRO A 74 -6.58 -9.33 15.46
CA PRO A 74 -6.94 -8.01 14.91
C PRO A 74 -7.12 -6.90 15.97
N GLU A 75 -7.31 -7.24 17.24
CA GLU A 75 -7.79 -6.30 18.27
C GLU A 75 -6.85 -5.11 18.45
N ALA A 76 -5.55 -5.37 18.54
CA ALA A 76 -4.56 -4.32 18.73
C ALA A 76 -4.36 -3.47 17.46
N CYS A 77 -4.50 -4.07 16.26
CA CYS A 77 -4.50 -3.32 15.00
C CYS A 77 -5.70 -2.39 14.90
N ILE A 78 -6.90 -2.88 15.22
CA ILE A 78 -8.14 -2.09 15.22
C ILE A 78 -8.04 -0.93 16.21
N ASN A 79 -7.51 -1.18 17.41
CA ASN A 79 -7.30 -0.12 18.40
C ASN A 79 -6.30 0.93 17.91
N GLU A 80 -5.24 0.53 17.22
CA GLU A 80 -4.27 1.46 16.63
C GLU A 80 -4.89 2.29 15.50
N ILE A 81 -5.65 1.67 14.58
CA ILE A 81 -6.38 2.38 13.52
C ILE A 81 -7.25 3.49 14.12
N ARG A 82 -8.04 3.15 15.14
CA ARG A 82 -8.91 4.11 15.83
C ARG A 82 -8.13 5.25 16.45
N SER A 83 -7.06 4.92 17.19
CA SER A 83 -6.24 5.92 17.86
C SER A 83 -5.56 6.85 16.86
N ALA A 84 -4.92 6.30 15.83
CA ALA A 84 -4.16 7.07 14.86
C ALA A 84 -5.06 8.01 14.04
N LEU A 85 -6.20 7.54 13.56
CA LEU A 85 -7.10 8.36 12.74
C LEU A 85 -7.87 9.39 13.58
N SER A 86 -8.35 9.02 14.77
CA SER A 86 -9.21 9.92 15.57
C SER A 86 -8.46 10.85 16.52
N GLN A 87 -7.32 10.41 17.08
CA GLN A 87 -6.59 11.15 18.11
C GLN A 87 -5.32 11.80 17.54
N LEU A 88 -4.59 11.08 16.68
CA LEU A 88 -3.36 11.60 16.05
C LEU A 88 -3.63 12.30 14.72
N HIS A 89 -4.87 12.25 14.23
CA HIS A 89 -5.28 12.83 12.95
C HIS A 89 -4.38 12.40 11.79
N ALA A 90 -4.04 11.11 11.74
CA ALA A 90 -3.34 10.51 10.61
C ALA A 90 -4.18 10.64 9.33
N ASP A 91 -3.51 10.85 8.21
CA ASP A 91 -4.14 11.01 6.89
C ASP A 91 -4.61 9.68 6.30
N GLY A 92 -4.11 8.57 6.86
CA GLY A 92 -4.41 7.20 6.48
C GLY A 92 -3.55 6.22 7.26
N VAL A 93 -3.50 4.99 6.78
CA VAL A 93 -2.68 3.92 7.35
C VAL A 93 -1.84 3.29 6.24
N ILE A 94 -0.70 2.70 6.58
CA ILE A 94 0.09 1.91 5.63
C ILE A 94 0.11 0.44 6.05
N ILE A 95 -0.14 -0.44 5.09
CA ILE A 95 -0.05 -1.89 5.29
C ILE A 95 0.82 -2.55 4.22
N PHE A 96 1.25 -3.77 4.51
CA PHE A 96 2.03 -4.56 3.58
C PHE A 96 1.16 -5.48 2.74
N SER A 97 1.62 -5.86 1.54
CA SER A 97 0.94 -6.81 0.66
C SER A 97 0.65 -8.17 1.31
N SER A 98 1.39 -8.56 2.34
CA SER A 98 1.21 -9.82 3.06
C SER A 98 1.67 -9.78 4.52
N TYR A 99 1.06 -10.66 5.32
CA TYR A 99 1.37 -10.90 6.73
C TYR A 99 1.27 -12.41 7.02
N ALA A 100 2.28 -12.97 7.68
CA ALA A 100 2.39 -14.38 8.03
C ALA A 100 2.05 -15.32 6.85
N GLN A 101 2.65 -15.08 5.68
CA GLN A 101 2.40 -15.82 4.42
C GLN A 101 0.94 -15.75 3.91
N ARG A 102 0.15 -14.78 4.37
CA ARG A 102 -1.22 -14.55 3.91
C ARG A 102 -1.31 -13.20 3.22
N TYR A 103 -1.86 -13.19 2.02
CA TYR A 103 -2.23 -11.97 1.31
C TYR A 103 -3.48 -11.34 1.94
N LEU A 104 -3.68 -10.05 1.67
CA LEU A 104 -4.67 -9.22 2.35
C LEU A 104 -6.14 -9.62 2.15
N GLY A 105 -6.45 -10.35 1.08
CA GLY A 105 -7.76 -10.97 0.86
C GLY A 105 -8.12 -12.12 1.82
N HIS A 106 -7.21 -12.55 2.70
CA HIS A 106 -7.43 -13.68 3.60
C HIS A 106 -8.47 -13.36 4.69
N LYS A 107 -9.32 -14.34 5.03
CA LYS A 107 -10.43 -14.17 5.99
C LYS A 107 -10.02 -13.63 7.37
N ALA A 108 -8.79 -13.91 7.81
CA ALA A 108 -8.26 -13.43 9.08
C ALA A 108 -8.18 -11.90 9.15
N PHE A 109 -8.07 -11.21 8.01
CA PHE A 109 -7.93 -9.75 7.95
C PHE A 109 -9.26 -9.03 7.74
N ARG A 110 -10.39 -9.75 7.60
CA ARG A 110 -11.69 -9.12 7.34
C ARG A 110 -12.14 -8.14 8.43
N ALA A 111 -11.85 -8.42 9.69
CA ALA A 111 -12.18 -7.51 10.79
C ALA A 111 -11.41 -6.18 10.70
N VAL A 112 -10.17 -6.22 10.20
CA VAL A 112 -9.38 -5.01 9.95
C VAL A 112 -9.97 -4.22 8.78
N TRP A 113 -10.32 -4.89 7.67
CA TRP A 113 -10.98 -4.26 6.53
C TRP A 113 -12.30 -3.59 6.91
N GLU A 114 -13.11 -4.22 7.77
CA GLU A 114 -14.35 -3.64 8.28
C GLU A 114 -14.10 -2.33 9.04
N GLU A 115 -13.08 -2.29 9.90
CA GLU A 115 -12.72 -1.07 10.63
C GLU A 115 -12.19 0.03 9.71
N LEU A 116 -11.36 -0.32 8.73
CA LEU A 116 -10.85 0.62 7.73
C LEU A 116 -11.99 1.21 6.90
N ASN A 117 -12.95 0.38 6.49
CA ASN A 117 -14.14 0.81 5.76
C ASN A 117 -14.97 1.78 6.59
N ARG A 118 -15.21 1.44 7.87
CA ARG A 118 -15.92 2.30 8.82
C ARG A 118 -15.27 3.67 8.96
N CYS A 119 -13.93 3.74 8.94
CA CYS A 119 -13.17 4.97 9.05
C CYS A 119 -12.95 5.70 7.71
N ARG A 120 -13.32 5.09 6.59
CA ARG A 120 -13.04 5.57 5.22
C ARG A 120 -11.54 5.88 5.00
N ALA A 121 -10.69 5.03 5.56
CA ALA A 121 -9.24 5.24 5.54
C ALA A 121 -8.67 5.14 4.11
N ALA A 122 -7.60 5.90 3.86
CA ALA A 122 -6.75 5.69 2.70
C ALA A 122 -5.59 4.77 3.08
N GLU A 123 -5.28 3.83 2.19
CA GLU A 123 -4.38 2.74 2.49
C GLU A 123 -3.46 2.42 1.32
N PRO A 124 -2.24 2.96 1.29
CA PRO A 124 -1.18 2.39 0.47
C PRO A 124 -0.82 0.99 0.94
N ILE A 125 -0.84 0.08 -0.03
CA ILE A 125 -0.31 -1.26 0.09
C ILE A 125 1.13 -1.22 -0.44
N HIS A 126 2.09 -1.22 0.48
CA HIS A 126 3.49 -1.39 0.13
C HIS A 126 3.81 -2.88 0.00
N PRO A 127 4.64 -3.33 -0.96
CA PRO A 127 5.03 -4.72 -1.03
C PRO A 127 5.78 -5.18 0.23
N GLY A 128 5.37 -6.33 0.77
CA GLY A 128 6.04 -7.09 1.82
C GLY A 128 6.58 -8.43 1.29
N PHE A 129 7.53 -9.05 2.00
CA PHE A 129 8.31 -10.19 1.49
C PHE A 129 7.95 -11.55 2.09
N GLU A 130 6.72 -11.74 2.55
CA GLU A 130 6.37 -12.98 3.26
C GLU A 130 5.68 -14.02 2.37
N GLY A 131 5.31 -13.67 1.13
CA GLY A 131 4.62 -14.57 0.20
C GLY A 131 5.53 -15.41 -0.69
N MET A 132 6.84 -15.16 -0.74
CA MET A 132 7.78 -15.84 -1.64
C MET A 132 8.97 -16.45 -0.91
N ALA A 133 9.33 -17.67 -1.31
CA ALA A 133 10.60 -18.26 -0.92
C ALA A 133 11.74 -17.51 -1.64
N PRO A 134 12.83 -17.16 -0.94
CA PRO A 134 13.98 -16.51 -1.56
C PRO A 134 14.65 -17.46 -2.56
N ILE A 135 15.13 -16.91 -3.68
CA ILE A 135 15.99 -17.63 -4.63
C ILE A 135 17.43 -17.61 -4.07
N GLU A 136 18.16 -18.74 -4.16
CA GLU A 136 19.54 -18.89 -3.66
C GLU A 136 20.61 -18.17 -4.52
N GLU A 137 20.27 -17.03 -5.14
CA GLU A 137 21.23 -16.19 -5.88
C GLU A 137 20.91 -14.69 -5.67
N PRO A 138 21.35 -14.09 -4.55
CA PRO A 138 20.66 -12.91 -4.01
C PRO A 138 21.17 -11.54 -4.48
N SER A 139 22.32 -11.42 -5.15
CA SER A 139 22.93 -10.09 -5.39
C SER A 139 22.40 -9.36 -6.63
N LEU A 140 21.94 -10.07 -7.67
CA LEU A 140 21.45 -9.47 -8.91
C LEU A 140 19.91 -9.45 -9.02
N MET A 141 19.23 -10.23 -8.18
CA MET A 141 17.77 -10.32 -8.11
C MET A 141 17.29 -9.79 -6.76
N ALA A 142 17.77 -8.60 -6.37
CA ALA A 142 17.27 -7.94 -5.19
C ALA A 142 15.76 -7.72 -5.34
N PRO A 143 14.96 -7.97 -4.29
CA PRO A 143 13.52 -8.04 -4.48
C PRO A 143 12.81 -6.77 -5.02
N PRO A 144 13.30 -5.52 -4.82
CA PRO A 144 12.73 -4.33 -5.46
C PRO A 144 12.72 -4.37 -7.00
N ILE A 145 13.60 -5.17 -7.62
CA ILE A 145 13.80 -5.18 -9.07
C ILE A 145 12.59 -5.80 -9.79
N ILE A 146 12.04 -6.90 -9.26
CA ILE A 146 10.93 -7.66 -9.87
C ILE A 146 9.86 -8.02 -8.86
N ASP A 147 10.25 -8.53 -7.70
CA ASP A 147 9.33 -9.16 -6.76
C ASP A 147 8.31 -8.19 -6.18
N TRP A 148 8.70 -6.94 -5.90
CA TRP A 148 7.81 -5.91 -5.36
C TRP A 148 6.59 -5.61 -6.22
N THR A 149 6.79 -5.47 -7.53
CA THR A 149 5.69 -5.21 -8.45
C THR A 149 4.78 -6.43 -8.57
N HIS A 150 5.33 -7.64 -8.51
CA HIS A 150 4.55 -8.88 -8.52
C HIS A 150 3.78 -9.11 -7.22
N GLU A 151 4.37 -8.82 -6.06
CA GLU A 151 3.71 -8.89 -4.76
C GLU A 151 2.52 -7.94 -4.67
N THR A 152 2.67 -6.73 -5.21
CA THR A 152 1.58 -5.75 -5.33
C THR A 152 0.44 -6.28 -6.22
N THR A 153 0.77 -6.86 -7.37
CA THR A 153 -0.23 -7.49 -8.24
C THR A 153 -0.96 -8.64 -7.55
N ARG A 154 -0.22 -9.55 -6.90
CA ARG A 154 -0.80 -10.72 -6.24
C ARG A 154 -1.78 -10.35 -5.15
N THR A 155 -1.43 -9.37 -4.31
CA THR A 155 -2.38 -8.92 -3.28
C THR A 155 -3.60 -8.23 -3.91
N ALA A 156 -3.43 -7.42 -4.96
CA ALA A 156 -4.55 -6.79 -5.65
C ALA A 156 -5.53 -7.81 -6.25
N VAL A 157 -5.01 -8.82 -6.95
CA VAL A 157 -5.79 -9.95 -7.48
C VAL A 157 -6.48 -10.70 -6.34
N HIS A 158 -5.78 -10.96 -5.24
CA HIS A 158 -6.36 -11.65 -4.10
C HIS A 158 -7.52 -10.85 -3.49
N LEU A 159 -7.42 -9.52 -3.39
CA LEU A 159 -8.48 -8.65 -2.89
C LEU A 159 -9.74 -8.68 -3.77
N VAL A 160 -9.57 -8.68 -5.09
CA VAL A 160 -10.69 -8.79 -6.05
C VAL A 160 -11.34 -10.18 -5.99
N THR A 161 -10.52 -11.23 -5.98
CA THR A 161 -11.00 -12.63 -5.97
C THR A 161 -11.72 -13.00 -4.68
N THR A 162 -11.34 -12.42 -3.53
CA THR A 162 -12.00 -12.68 -2.23
C THR A 162 -13.06 -11.64 -1.84
N ASN A 163 -13.49 -10.82 -2.80
CA ASN A 163 -14.52 -9.79 -2.65
C ASN A 163 -14.21 -8.68 -1.63
N VAL A 164 -12.96 -8.49 -1.19
CA VAL A 164 -12.65 -7.40 -0.24
C VAL A 164 -12.99 -6.03 -0.84
N VAL A 165 -12.61 -5.80 -2.10
CA VAL A 165 -12.91 -4.53 -2.81
C VAL A 165 -14.41 -4.27 -2.87
N LYS A 166 -15.20 -5.32 -3.10
CA LYS A 166 -16.66 -5.26 -3.19
C LYS A 166 -17.34 -5.09 -1.83
N ASP A 167 -16.86 -5.80 -0.81
CA ASP A 167 -17.44 -5.84 0.53
C ASP A 167 -17.10 -4.56 1.33
N PHE A 168 -15.99 -3.88 1.00
CA PHE A 168 -15.46 -2.71 1.72
C PHE A 168 -15.21 -1.50 0.79
N PRO A 169 -16.25 -0.95 0.14
CA PRO A 169 -16.11 0.06 -0.92
C PRO A 169 -15.71 1.46 -0.43
N ASP A 170 -15.78 1.74 0.88
CA ASP A 170 -15.37 3.03 1.44
C ASP A 170 -13.85 3.11 1.70
N VAL A 171 -13.12 1.99 1.59
CA VAL A 171 -11.66 1.98 1.74
C VAL A 171 -11.00 2.42 0.43
N LYS A 172 -10.11 3.41 0.50
CA LYS A 172 -9.32 3.84 -0.65
C LYS A 172 -8.01 3.09 -0.68
N ILE A 173 -7.99 1.97 -1.41
CA ILE A 173 -6.79 1.15 -1.58
C ILE A 173 -5.89 1.77 -2.65
N ILE A 174 -4.65 2.10 -2.27
CA ILE A 174 -3.62 2.65 -3.14
C ILE A 174 -2.57 1.55 -3.41
N LEU A 175 -2.36 1.19 -4.67
CA LEU A 175 -1.35 0.22 -5.07
C LEU A 175 -0.06 0.93 -5.44
N SER A 176 1.05 0.51 -4.83
CA SER A 176 2.36 1.10 -5.10
C SER A 176 2.96 0.71 -6.44
N HIS A 177 3.90 1.54 -6.91
CA HIS A 177 4.76 1.24 -8.06
C HIS A 177 3.98 1.00 -9.35
N ALA A 178 3.14 1.96 -9.74
CA ALA A 178 2.25 1.88 -10.90
C ALA A 178 1.25 0.70 -10.83
N GLY A 179 0.88 0.27 -9.63
CA GLY A 179 -0.01 -0.87 -9.43
C GLY A 179 0.69 -2.21 -9.66
N GLY A 180 2.02 -2.22 -9.59
CA GLY A 180 2.85 -3.36 -9.93
C GLY A 180 2.74 -3.72 -11.41
N THR A 181 2.35 -4.97 -11.67
CA THR A 181 2.08 -5.47 -13.03
C THR A 181 0.59 -5.56 -13.36
N LEU A 182 -0.30 -5.32 -12.39
CA LEU A 182 -1.76 -5.48 -12.54
C LEU A 182 -2.32 -4.80 -13.78
N PRO A 183 -2.03 -3.50 -14.09
CA PRO A 183 -2.62 -2.84 -15.25
C PRO A 183 -2.29 -3.53 -16.59
N TYR A 184 -1.17 -4.26 -16.64
CA TYR A 184 -0.74 -5.00 -17.82
C TYR A 184 -1.39 -6.40 -17.89
N VAL A 185 -1.53 -7.10 -16.76
CA VAL A 185 -1.95 -8.52 -16.74
C VAL A 185 -3.42 -8.76 -16.39
N VAL A 186 -4.17 -7.74 -15.94
CA VAL A 186 -5.53 -7.89 -15.40
C VAL A 186 -6.50 -8.67 -16.31
N HIS A 187 -6.44 -8.48 -17.62
CA HIS A 187 -7.29 -9.21 -18.57
C HIS A 187 -7.00 -10.71 -18.57
N ARG A 188 -5.73 -11.09 -18.46
CA ARG A 188 -5.32 -12.50 -18.34
C ARG A 188 -5.81 -13.09 -17.03
N GLU A 189 -5.69 -12.35 -15.94
CA GLU A 189 -6.10 -12.80 -14.60
C GLU A 189 -7.62 -12.97 -14.52
N ALA A 190 -8.39 -11.98 -14.98
CA ALA A 190 -9.84 -12.05 -15.09
C ALA A 190 -10.27 -13.29 -15.91
N ASN A 191 -9.72 -13.46 -17.12
CA ASN A 191 -10.02 -14.60 -17.97
C ASN A 191 -9.74 -15.94 -17.28
N LEU A 192 -8.58 -16.10 -16.65
CA LEU A 192 -8.22 -17.35 -15.97
C LEU A 192 -9.11 -17.61 -14.75
N CYS A 193 -9.34 -16.60 -13.92
CA CYS A 193 -10.19 -16.71 -12.73
C CYS A 193 -11.62 -17.11 -13.09
N CYS A 194 -12.22 -16.46 -14.10
CA CYS A 194 -13.58 -16.75 -14.55
C CYS A 194 -13.68 -18.12 -15.24
N ARG A 195 -12.77 -18.43 -16.17
CA ARG A 195 -12.79 -19.71 -16.90
C ARG A 195 -12.56 -20.92 -16.01
N LEU A 196 -11.69 -20.80 -15.00
CA LEU A 196 -11.43 -21.85 -14.01
C LEU A 196 -12.45 -21.85 -12.88
N ARG A 197 -13.46 -20.96 -12.90
CA ARG A 197 -14.50 -20.81 -11.86
C ARG A 197 -13.91 -20.63 -10.46
N ILE A 198 -12.81 -19.88 -10.37
CA ILE A 198 -12.21 -19.47 -9.10
C ILE A 198 -13.06 -18.39 -8.42
N VAL A 199 -13.75 -17.58 -9.23
CA VAL A 199 -14.64 -16.51 -8.79
C VAL A 199 -16.02 -16.67 -9.41
N ASP A 200 -17.04 -16.18 -8.72
CA ASP A 200 -18.40 -16.05 -9.23
C ASP A 200 -18.61 -14.61 -9.74
N LYS A 201 -17.90 -14.28 -10.84
CA LYS A 201 -17.88 -12.97 -11.51
C LYS A 201 -17.66 -13.15 -13.01
N THR A 202 -18.12 -12.18 -13.79
CA THR A 202 -17.70 -11.98 -15.19
C THR A 202 -16.29 -11.37 -15.27
N GLU A 203 -15.65 -11.47 -16.44
CA GLU A 203 -14.34 -10.84 -16.66
C GLU A 203 -14.45 -9.32 -16.53
N GLU A 204 -15.55 -8.75 -17.02
CA GLU A 204 -15.84 -7.32 -16.93
C GLU A 204 -15.99 -6.85 -15.48
N GLU A 205 -16.74 -7.56 -14.63
CA GLU A 205 -16.86 -7.23 -13.20
C GLU A 205 -15.52 -7.28 -12.48
N PHE A 206 -14.69 -8.29 -12.78
CA PHE A 206 -13.34 -8.41 -12.22
C PHE A 206 -12.48 -7.19 -12.57
N ILE A 207 -12.45 -6.84 -13.86
CA ILE A 207 -11.67 -5.72 -14.36
C ILE A 207 -12.20 -4.41 -13.77
N GLU A 208 -13.51 -4.20 -13.74
CA GLU A 208 -14.11 -2.98 -13.20
C GLU A 208 -13.81 -2.79 -11.70
N GLU A 209 -13.82 -3.87 -10.92
CA GLU A 209 -13.37 -3.83 -9.52
C GLU A 209 -11.88 -3.47 -9.43
N ALA A 210 -11.02 -4.11 -10.23
CA ALA A 210 -9.58 -3.82 -10.25
C ALA A 210 -9.28 -2.36 -10.67
N ARG A 211 -10.13 -1.74 -11.48
CA ARG A 211 -9.98 -0.33 -11.87
C ARG A 211 -10.30 0.66 -10.74
N THR A 212 -10.94 0.21 -9.66
CA THR A 212 -11.28 1.08 -8.51
C THR A 212 -10.08 1.37 -7.61
N PHE A 213 -9.00 0.59 -7.71
CA PHE A 213 -7.76 0.89 -7.03
C PHE A 213 -7.23 2.28 -7.41
N TYR A 214 -6.72 3.00 -6.42
CA TYR A 214 -5.83 4.15 -6.64
C TYR A 214 -4.43 3.60 -6.91
N ILE A 215 -3.63 4.33 -7.67
CA ILE A 215 -2.32 3.88 -8.13
C ILE A 215 -1.33 5.02 -8.01
N ASP A 216 -0.27 4.85 -7.20
CA ASP A 216 0.85 5.78 -7.22
C ASP A 216 1.85 5.43 -8.33
N VAL A 217 2.65 6.42 -8.75
CA VAL A 217 3.69 6.25 -9.77
C VAL A 217 5.11 6.23 -9.18
N ALA A 218 5.24 6.03 -7.87
CA ALA A 218 6.53 6.01 -7.18
C ALA A 218 7.45 4.95 -7.82
N PHE A 219 8.71 5.30 -8.12
CA PHE A 219 9.68 4.38 -8.74
C PHE A 219 9.27 3.80 -10.10
N SER A 220 8.21 4.31 -10.73
CA SER A 220 7.61 3.74 -11.96
C SER A 220 7.07 4.79 -12.93
N ALA A 221 7.35 6.06 -12.69
CA ALA A 221 6.92 7.17 -13.53
C ALA A 221 7.70 7.22 -14.86
N ASN A 222 7.09 6.73 -15.94
CA ASN A 222 7.57 6.93 -17.31
C ASN A 222 6.39 7.03 -18.29
N ASP A 223 6.65 7.54 -19.50
CA ASP A 223 5.61 7.80 -20.50
C ASP A 223 4.79 6.56 -20.88
N LEU A 224 5.40 5.38 -20.94
CA LEU A 224 4.70 4.15 -21.29
C LEU A 224 3.73 3.77 -20.17
N GLN A 225 4.20 3.82 -18.92
CA GLN A 225 3.37 3.52 -17.76
C GLN A 225 2.25 4.53 -17.58
N LEU A 226 2.50 5.83 -17.75
CA LEU A 226 1.45 6.83 -17.64
C LEU A 226 0.36 6.67 -18.71
N LYS A 227 0.72 6.27 -19.94
CA LYS A 227 -0.28 5.98 -20.99
C LYS A 227 -1.14 4.76 -20.63
N LEU A 228 -0.52 3.69 -20.12
CA LEU A 228 -1.23 2.51 -19.66
C LEU A 228 -2.18 2.85 -18.50
N LEU A 229 -1.66 3.51 -17.46
CA LEU A 229 -2.42 3.88 -16.28
C LEU A 229 -3.60 4.81 -16.59
N LYS A 230 -3.43 5.80 -17.48
CA LYS A 230 -4.52 6.69 -17.92
C LYS A 230 -5.64 5.95 -18.66
N THR A 231 -5.34 4.79 -19.23
CA THR A 231 -6.33 3.96 -19.94
C THR A 231 -7.01 2.97 -18.98
N PHE A 232 -6.22 2.40 -18.06
CA PHE A 232 -6.68 1.40 -17.09
C PHE A 232 -7.40 2.02 -15.90
N ALA A 233 -6.79 2.95 -15.16
CA ALA A 233 -7.36 3.47 -13.93
C ALA A 233 -8.66 4.27 -14.17
N LYS A 234 -9.51 4.40 -13.15
CA LYS A 234 -10.63 5.34 -13.19
C LYS A 234 -10.09 6.79 -13.22
N PRO A 235 -10.85 7.75 -13.78
CA PRO A 235 -10.46 9.17 -13.71
C PRO A 235 -10.19 9.61 -12.26
N GLY A 236 -9.03 10.23 -12.03
CA GLY A 236 -8.61 10.67 -10.69
C GLY A 236 -7.95 9.60 -9.80
N HIS A 237 -7.75 8.37 -10.30
CA HIS A 237 -7.16 7.27 -9.53
C HIS A 237 -5.64 7.09 -9.77
N VAL A 238 -5.00 7.99 -10.52
CA VAL A 238 -3.53 8.00 -10.69
C VAL A 238 -2.96 9.11 -9.83
N LEU A 239 -2.08 8.75 -8.90
CA LEU A 239 -1.52 9.62 -7.87
C LEU A 239 -0.01 9.80 -8.08
N PHE A 240 0.49 10.97 -7.72
CA PHE A 240 1.94 11.20 -7.68
C PHE A 240 2.56 10.55 -6.43
N GLY A 241 3.72 9.91 -6.62
CA GLY A 241 4.54 9.37 -5.55
C GLY A 241 6.01 9.44 -5.98
N SER A 242 6.92 9.71 -5.04
CA SER A 242 8.35 9.94 -5.35
C SER A 242 9.29 8.85 -4.85
N TYR A 243 8.83 7.97 -3.95
CA TYR A 243 9.67 6.98 -3.28
C TYR A 243 10.91 7.56 -2.56
N TYR A 244 10.86 8.84 -2.16
CA TYR A 244 11.92 9.46 -1.37
C TYR A 244 12.03 8.80 0.03
N PRO A 245 13.23 8.54 0.58
CA PRO A 245 14.56 8.95 0.09
C PRO A 245 15.27 7.95 -0.83
N TRP A 246 14.64 6.83 -1.17
CA TRP A 246 15.25 5.79 -2.00
C TRP A 246 15.47 6.26 -3.44
N GLU A 247 14.53 7.05 -3.97
CA GLU A 247 14.70 7.78 -5.22
C GLU A 247 15.16 9.23 -4.94
N GLN A 248 16.34 9.60 -5.47
CA GLN A 248 16.84 10.96 -5.29
C GLN A 248 16.08 11.97 -6.17
N PRO A 249 15.76 13.16 -5.65
CA PRO A 249 14.96 14.17 -6.33
C PRO A 249 15.57 14.73 -7.63
N ASP A 250 16.84 14.46 -7.92
CA ASP A 250 17.56 15.04 -9.07
C ASP A 250 17.58 14.13 -10.31
N LEU A 251 16.81 13.03 -10.33
CA LEU A 251 16.78 12.12 -11.47
C LEU A 251 15.91 12.67 -12.63
N PRO A 252 16.42 12.69 -13.87
CA PRO A 252 15.80 13.36 -15.02
C PRO A 252 14.46 12.76 -15.51
N TRP A 253 14.03 11.66 -14.90
CA TRP A 253 12.76 10.97 -15.22
C TRP A 253 11.60 11.36 -14.29
N GLN A 254 11.84 12.28 -13.34
CA GLN A 254 10.77 12.84 -12.52
C GLN A 254 9.84 13.70 -13.38
N ILE A 255 8.83 13.05 -13.95
CA ILE A 255 7.68 13.73 -14.53
C ILE A 255 7.03 14.49 -13.37
N ARG A 256 7.16 15.82 -13.40
CA ARG A 256 6.40 16.73 -12.55
C ARG A 256 4.92 16.52 -12.87
N CYS A 257 4.25 15.66 -12.11
CA CYS A 257 2.81 15.45 -12.26
C CYS A 257 2.08 16.73 -11.81
N PHE A 258 1.26 17.27 -12.72
CA PHE A 258 0.34 18.39 -12.52
C PHE A 258 -1.00 17.88 -11.99
#